data_AF-A0A7X2MM05-F1
#
_entry.id   AF-A0A7X2MM05-F1
#
_cell.length_a   1.000
_cell.length_b   1.000
_cell.length_c   1.000
_cell.angle_alpha   90.00
_cell.angle_beta   90.00
_cell.angle_gamma   90.00
#
_symmetry.space_group_name_H-M   'P 1'
#
loop_
_entity.id
_entity.type
_entity.pdbx_description
1 polymer ?
#
loop_
_entity_poly.entity_id
_entity_poly.type
_entity_poly.pdbx_seq_one_letter_code
_entity_poly.pdbx_strand_id
1 'polypeptide(L)' 'MSSTPKVTAMQVIPVAGYDSMLLNLSGAHSPFFTRNIVIIYIRRDAGSGSSNLPAPI' A
#
# COMPACT_ATOMS: atom_id res chain seq x y z
N MET A 1 9.72 14.92 -20.96
CA MET A 1 9.92 15.01 -19.50
C MET A 1 9.19 13.84 -18.86
N SER A 2 9.86 13.02 -18.04
CA SER A 2 9.20 11.94 -17.29
C SER A 2 8.42 12.54 -16.13
N SER A 3 7.10 12.32 -16.07
CA SER A 3 6.30 12.78 -14.94
C SER A 3 6.49 11.86 -13.75
N THR A 4 7.04 12.38 -12.65
CA THR A 4 7.14 11.63 -11.39
C THR A 4 5.73 11.39 -10.81
N PRO A 5 5.39 10.16 -10.42
CA PRO A 5 4.11 9.87 -9.76
C PRO A 5 3.95 10.68 -8.47
N LYS A 6 2.75 11.18 -8.23
CA LYS A 6 2.41 11.96 -7.04
C LYS A 6 1.46 11.16 -6.16
N VAL A 7 1.72 11.13 -4.86
CA VAL A 7 0.78 10.60 -3.87
C VAL A 7 -0.47 11.48 -3.86
N THR A 8 -1.64 10.86 -3.86
CA THR A 8 -2.94 11.56 -3.89
C THR A 8 -3.79 11.27 -2.67
N ALA A 9 -3.68 10.07 -2.11
CA ALA A 9 -4.37 9.68 -0.90
C ALA A 9 -3.60 8.58 -0.17
N MET A 10 -3.87 8.45 1.13
CA MET A 10 -3.34 7.39 1.97
C MET A 10 -4.43 6.94 2.93
N GLN A 11 -4.54 5.63 3.12
CA GLN A 11 -5.39 5.02 4.13
C GLN A 11 -4.54 4.13 5.02
N VAL A 12 -4.74 4.24 6.34
CA VAL A 12 -4.11 3.37 7.33
C VAL A 12 -5.19 2.51 7.97
N ILE A 13 -4.99 1.20 7.92
CA ILE A 13 -5.95 0.21 8.42
C ILE A 13 -5.24 -0.60 9.52
N PRO A 14 -5.58 -0.41 10.80
CA PRO A 14 -5.10 -1.29 11.85
C PRO A 14 -5.78 -2.65 11.68
N VAL A 15 -4.99 -3.71 11.79
CA VAL A 15 -5.47 -5.08 11.70
C VAL A 15 -4.98 -5.89 12.90
N ALA A 16 -5.76 -6.89 13.26
CA ALA A 16 -5.37 -7.91 14.23
C ALA A 16 -5.43 -9.30 13.57
N GLY A 17 -4.50 -10.16 13.94
CA GLY A 17 -4.47 -11.56 13.52
C GLY A 17 -4.17 -12.47 14.71
N TYR A 18 -4.55 -13.74 14.62
CA TYR A 18 -4.26 -14.72 15.66
C TYR A 18 -2.76 -14.97 15.81
N ASP A 19 -2.33 -15.13 17.06
CA ASP A 19 -0.97 -15.51 17.40
C ASP A 19 -0.96 -16.75 18.30
N SER A 20 0.15 -17.49 18.27
CA SER A 20 0.38 -18.59 19.19
C SER A 20 0.91 -18.05 20.53
N MET A 21 0.76 -18.83 21.60
CA MET A 21 1.31 -18.49 22.92
C MET A 21 2.83 -18.71 22.97
N LEU A 22 3.58 -17.91 22.21
CA LEU A 22 5.04 -17.97 22.18
C LEU A 22 5.62 -17.31 23.43
N LEU A 23 6.56 -18.01 24.08
CA LEU A 23 7.27 -17.56 25.27
C LEU A 23 8.60 -16.91 24.90
N ASN A 24 8.90 -15.77 25.52
CA ASN A 24 10.18 -15.09 25.46
C ASN A 24 10.49 -14.44 26.83
N LEU A 25 11.67 -13.79 26.96
CA LEU A 25 12.07 -13.16 28.22
C LEU A 25 11.09 -12.07 28.70
N SER A 26 10.38 -11.44 27.77
CA SER A 26 9.38 -10.40 28.03
C SER A 26 7.99 -10.97 28.38
N GLY A 27 7.84 -12.30 28.45
CA GLY A 27 6.60 -12.98 28.83
C GLY A 27 6.04 -13.87 27.72
N ALA A 28 4.72 -13.95 27.63
CA ALA A 28 4.01 -14.71 26.61
C ALA A 28 3.29 -13.77 25.64
N HIS A 29 3.23 -14.13 24.35
CA HIS A 29 2.44 -13.39 23.36
C HIS A 29 0.95 -13.32 23.73
N SER A 30 0.35 -12.17 23.41
CA SER A 30 -1.11 -11.98 23.38
C SER A 30 -1.74 -12.90 22.33
N PRO A 31 -3.01 -13.34 22.50
CA PRO A 31 -3.69 -14.17 21.50
C PRO A 31 -3.86 -13.49 20.13
N PHE A 32 -3.65 -12.16 20.06
CA PHE A 32 -3.64 -11.42 18.81
C PHE A 32 -2.39 -10.55 18.70
N PHE A 33 -1.79 -10.56 17.51
CA PHE A 33 -0.83 -9.55 17.09
C PHE A 33 -1.54 -8.41 16.36
N THR A 34 -0.97 -7.21 16.40
CA THR A 34 -1.50 -6.04 15.66
C THR A 34 -0.48 -5.53 14.65
N ARG A 35 -0.95 -5.10 13.48
CA ARG A 35 -0.15 -4.39 12.46
C ARG A 35 -0.97 -3.26 11.84
N ASN A 36 -0.28 -2.30 11.25
CA ASN A 36 -0.91 -1.27 10.42
C ASN A 36 -0.64 -1.60 8.96
N ILE A 37 -1.69 -1.72 8.15
CA ILE A 37 -1.59 -1.79 6.69
C ILE A 37 -1.76 -0.38 6.15
N VAL A 38 -0.81 0.05 5.32
CA VAL A 38 -0.87 1.37 4.68
C VAL A 38 -1.14 1.18 3.19
N ILE A 39 -2.23 1.77 2.71
CA ILE A 39 -2.61 1.81 1.30
C ILE A 39 -2.32 3.21 0.80
N ILE A 40 -1.48 3.33 -0.23
CA ILE A 40 -1.09 4.62 -0.84
C ILE A 40 -1.61 4.65 -2.27
N TYR A 41 -2.40 5.67 -2.57
CA TYR A 41 -2.85 5.96 -3.91
C TYR A 41 -1.89 6.95 -4.57
N ILE A 42 -1.47 6.63 -5.78
CA ILE A 42 -0.62 7.49 -6.60
C ILE A 42 -1.29 7.77 -7.94
N ARG A 43 -1.08 8.98 -8.46
CA ARG A 43 -1.44 9.33 -9.83
C ARG A 43 -0.19 9.43 -10.70
N ARG A 44 -0.31 8.97 -11.95
CA ARG A 44 0.60 9.37 -13.03
C ARG A 44 -0.08 10.48 -13.83
N ASP A 45 0.59 11.61 -13.96
CA ASP A 45 0.15 12.65 -14.88
C ASP A 45 0.53 12.16 -16.29
N ALA A 46 -0.45 12.09 -17.21
CA ALA A 46 -0.15 11.86 -18.61
C ALA A 46 0.59 13.11 -19.12
N GLY A 47 1.90 13.00 -19.34
CA GLY A 47 2.58 14.01 -20.15
C GLY A 47 1.82 14.13 -21.47
N SER A 48 1.52 15.35 -21.90
CA SER A 48 0.77 15.64 -23.13
C SER A 48 1.54 15.11 -24.36
N GLY A 49 1.46 13.81 -24.59
CA GLY A 49 1.94 13.12 -25.78
C GLY A 49 0.72 12.85 -26.64
N SER A 50 0.52 13.69 -27.66
CA SER A 50 -0.38 13.38 -28.77
C SER A 50 0.15 12.15 -29.51
N SER A 51 -0.20 10.94 -29.05
CA SER A 51 0.10 9.72 -29.79
C SER A 51 -0.92 9.57 -30.91
N ASN A 52 -0.51 9.89 -32.14
CA ASN A 52 -1.29 9.69 -33.36
C ASN A 52 -1.27 8.20 -33.81
N LEU A 53 -1.55 7.27 -32.88
CA LEU A 53 -1.59 5.85 -33.19
C LEU A 53 -3.00 5.48 -33.68
N PRO A 54 -3.15 4.87 -34.87
CA PRO A 54 -4.45 4.42 -35.33
C PRO A 54 -5.00 3.35 -34.38
N ALA A 55 -6.31 3.42 -34.12
CA ALA A 55 -7.00 2.44 -33.29
C ALA A 55 -6.79 1.01 -33.84
N PRO A 56 -6.54 0.02 -32.98
CA PRO A 56 -6.43 -1.37 -33.42
C PRO A 56 -7.77 -1.84 -34.01
N ILE A 57 -7.67 -2.57 -35.13
CA ILE A 57 -8.77 -3.33 -35.77
C ILE A 57 -9.35 -4.39 -34.82
#